data_AF-A0A7V1IN59-F1
#
_entry.id   AF-A0A7V1IN59-F1
#
_cell.length_a   1.000
_cell.length_b   1.000
_cell.length_c   1.000
_cell.angle_alpha   90.00
_cell.angle_beta   90.00
_cell.angle_gamma   90.00
#
_symmetry.space_group_name_H-M   'P 1'
#
loop_
_entity.id
_entity.type
_entity.pdbx_description
1 polymer ?
#
loop_
_entity_poly.entity_id
_entity_poly.type
_entity_poly.pdbx_seq_one_letter_code
_entity_poly.pdbx_strand_id
1 'polypeptide(L)'
;MDPRRILLAISGGIAAYKTPELVRALRRAGHEVRCALTPEAERFVAPLSLQAVSGQSVRRDLFDPGEEGEIDHIGLADHADLVLVAPCTANLMAKMAQGLADDLVSTVLLATRAPVLIAPAMNLNMWSHPATRENLACLKARGVFVVGPEKGELACGWEGQGRMSDPATIVAAAEACLGSKALEGERVLVTAGGTAEPIDAVRSITNRSSGKMGFAIAAEAYRRGAEVVLVAGVTNLETPFGVRRIDVESARQMRQAVLDEFETATIVIKAAAVADFRPAR
;
A
#
# COMPACT_ATOMS: atom_id res chain seq x y z
N MET A 1 10.71 -10.60 12.65
CA MET A 1 9.65 -10.27 11.69
C MET A 1 9.67 -11.32 10.62
N ASP A 2 8.52 -11.87 10.26
CA ASP A 2 8.45 -12.80 9.14
C ASP A 2 8.89 -12.13 7.83
N PRO A 3 9.61 -12.85 6.95
CA PRO A 3 10.04 -12.31 5.68
C PRO A 3 8.81 -11.91 4.85
N ARG A 4 8.70 -10.61 4.55
CA ARG A 4 7.66 -10.11 3.64
C ARG A 4 7.99 -10.50 2.20
N ARG A 5 6.95 -10.86 1.45
CA ARG A 5 7.06 -11.32 0.07
C ARG A 5 6.94 -10.13 -0.87
N ILE A 6 8.01 -9.76 -1.55
CA ILE A 6 8.04 -8.65 -2.50
C ILE A 6 8.08 -9.21 -3.91
N LEU A 7 7.13 -8.79 -4.75
CA LEU A 7 7.22 -8.99 -6.19
C LEU A 7 7.89 -7.76 -6.83
N LEU A 8 9.12 -7.93 -7.32
CA LEU A 8 9.84 -6.93 -8.09
C LEU A 8 9.46 -7.04 -9.57
N ALA A 9 8.57 -6.15 -10.02
CA ALA A 9 8.20 -5.98 -11.41
C ALA A 9 9.19 -5.03 -12.12
N ILE A 10 9.79 -5.48 -13.22
CA ILE A 10 10.86 -4.76 -13.92
C ILE A 10 10.38 -4.38 -15.32
N SER A 11 10.38 -3.08 -15.62
CA SER A 11 10.02 -2.57 -16.96
C SER A 11 11.24 -2.22 -17.82
N GLY A 12 11.05 -2.17 -19.14
CA GLY A 12 12.11 -1.96 -20.13
C GLY A 12 12.71 -0.56 -20.17
N GLY A 13 13.58 -0.23 -19.21
CA GLY A 13 14.38 0.99 -19.21
C GLY A 13 15.83 0.72 -18.82
N ILE A 14 16.75 1.59 -19.23
CA ILE A 14 18.19 1.41 -18.97
C ILE A 14 18.49 1.14 -17.49
N ALA A 15 17.78 1.79 -16.56
CA ALA A 15 17.96 1.60 -15.13
C ALA A 15 17.68 0.17 -14.61
N ALA A 16 17.14 -0.73 -15.45
CA ALA A 16 16.96 -2.14 -15.09
C ALA A 16 18.28 -2.83 -14.72
N TYR A 17 19.45 -2.36 -15.20
CA TYR A 17 20.74 -2.90 -14.75
C TYR A 17 20.99 -2.74 -13.24
N LYS A 18 20.31 -1.80 -12.55
CA LYS A 18 20.41 -1.60 -11.10
C LYS A 18 19.60 -2.62 -10.29
N THR A 19 18.71 -3.38 -10.94
CA THR A 19 17.78 -4.27 -10.26
C THR A 19 18.44 -5.46 -9.54
N PRO A 20 19.53 -6.07 -10.02
CA PRO A 20 20.19 -7.12 -9.24
C PRO A 20 20.76 -6.60 -7.90
N GLU A 21 21.25 -5.36 -7.85
CA GLU A 21 21.68 -4.73 -6.60
C GLU A 21 20.48 -4.47 -5.67
N LEU A 22 19.37 -3.96 -6.22
CA LEU A 22 18.12 -3.76 -5.48
C LEU A 22 17.59 -5.06 -4.86
N VAL A 23 17.61 -6.17 -5.61
CA VAL A 23 17.23 -7.49 -5.09
C VAL A 23 18.12 -7.89 -3.91
N ARG A 24 19.45 -7.71 -4.02
CA ARG A 24 20.38 -8.00 -2.91
C ARG A 24 20.09 -7.12 -1.69
N ALA A 25 19.76 -5.84 -1.90
CA ALA A 25 19.44 -4.92 -0.82
C ALA A 25 18.14 -5.29 -0.10
N LEU A 26 17.07 -5.62 -0.84
CA LEU A 26 15.81 -6.10 -0.27
C LEU A 26 15.96 -7.42 0.48
N ARG A 27 16.73 -8.36 -0.06
CA ARG A 27 17.03 -9.63 0.65
C ARG A 27 17.86 -9.41 1.92
N ARG A 28 18.81 -8.46 1.90
CA ARG A 28 19.57 -8.07 3.10
C ARG A 28 18.68 -7.47 4.19
N ALA A 29 17.61 -6.77 3.80
CA ALA A 29 16.57 -6.29 4.69
C ALA A 29 15.62 -7.41 5.20
N GLY A 30 15.83 -8.66 4.79
CA GLY A 30 15.09 -9.83 5.28
C GLY A 30 13.83 -10.16 4.47
N HIS A 31 13.66 -9.60 3.27
CA HIS A 31 12.51 -9.88 2.41
C HIS A 31 12.75 -11.06 1.46
N GLU A 32 11.70 -11.82 1.16
CA GLU A 32 11.67 -12.73 0.02
C GLU A 32 11.37 -11.90 -1.24
N VAL A 33 12.17 -12.08 -2.30
CA VAL A 33 12.02 -11.30 -3.53
C VAL A 33 11.83 -12.23 -4.72
N ARG A 34 10.68 -12.15 -5.37
CA ARG A 34 10.43 -12.75 -6.69
C ARG A 34 10.48 -11.67 -7.75
N CYS A 35 10.98 -11.98 -8.94
CA CYS A 35 11.10 -11.01 -10.01
C CYS A 35 10.15 -11.37 -11.15
N ALA A 36 9.48 -10.36 -11.72
CA ALA A 36 8.73 -10.45 -12.96
C ALA A 36 9.23 -9.41 -13.94
N LEU A 37 9.45 -9.79 -15.20
CA LEU A 37 9.95 -8.90 -16.25
C LEU A 37 8.88 -8.65 -17.30
N THR A 38 8.81 -7.41 -17.77
CA THR A 38 8.22 -7.11 -19.08
C THR A 38 9.11 -7.67 -20.19
N PRO A 39 8.57 -7.97 -21.38
CA PRO A 39 9.38 -8.41 -22.53
C PRO A 39 10.54 -7.46 -22.86
N GLU A 40 10.36 -6.15 -22.69
CA GLU A 40 11.40 -5.15 -22.96
C GLU A 40 12.50 -5.13 -21.88
N ALA A 41 12.19 -5.51 -20.63
CA ALA A 41 13.16 -5.53 -19.55
C ALA A 41 14.27 -6.58 -19.75
N GLU A 42 13.95 -7.70 -20.40
CA GLU A 42 14.91 -8.77 -20.69
C GLU A 42 16.08 -8.30 -21.57
N ARG A 43 15.90 -7.21 -22.31
CA ARG A 43 16.96 -6.59 -23.13
C ARG A 43 17.97 -5.81 -22.30
N PHE A 44 17.64 -5.44 -21.07
CA PHE A 44 18.48 -4.63 -20.18
C PHE A 44 19.03 -5.40 -18.98
N VAL A 45 18.32 -6.44 -18.53
CA VAL A 45 18.77 -7.30 -17.42
C VAL A 45 18.42 -8.75 -17.72
N ALA A 46 19.40 -9.63 -17.56
CA ALA A 46 19.22 -11.06 -17.81
C ALA A 46 18.41 -11.72 -16.67
N PRO A 47 17.39 -12.54 -16.99
CA PRO A 47 16.65 -13.32 -15.99
C PRO A 47 17.58 -14.17 -15.11
N LEU A 48 18.64 -14.76 -15.68
CA LEU A 48 19.62 -15.55 -14.94
C LEU A 48 20.32 -14.75 -13.83
N SER A 49 20.66 -13.48 -14.09
CA SER A 49 21.28 -12.62 -13.08
C SER A 49 20.34 -12.35 -11.91
N LEU A 50 19.06 -12.12 -12.20
CA LEU A 50 18.03 -11.90 -11.20
C LEU A 50 17.77 -13.17 -10.39
N GLN A 51 17.67 -14.33 -11.04
CA GLN A 51 17.53 -15.63 -10.38
C GLN A 51 18.69 -15.92 -9.43
N ALA A 52 19.93 -15.61 -9.83
CA ALA A 52 21.10 -15.82 -9.00
C ALA A 52 21.09 -14.96 -7.73
N VAL A 53 20.63 -13.70 -7.81
CA VAL A 53 20.57 -12.82 -6.63
C VAL A 53 19.30 -12.98 -5.81
N SER A 54 18.18 -13.39 -6.41
CA SER A 54 16.91 -13.62 -5.72
C SER A 54 16.85 -14.99 -5.04
N GLY A 55 17.48 -16.00 -5.65
CA GLY A 55 17.30 -17.41 -5.28
C GLY A 55 15.90 -17.93 -5.60
N GLN A 56 15.16 -17.28 -6.49
CA GLN A 56 13.78 -17.58 -6.88
C GLN A 56 13.64 -17.62 -8.40
N SER A 57 12.66 -18.37 -8.93
CA SER A 57 12.34 -18.33 -10.36
C SER A 57 11.94 -16.93 -10.79
N VAL A 58 12.28 -16.60 -12.04
CA VAL A 58 12.02 -15.28 -12.63
C VAL A 58 10.91 -15.41 -13.65
N ARG A 59 9.86 -14.63 -13.47
CA ARG A 59 8.62 -14.68 -14.25
C ARG A 59 8.68 -13.73 -15.44
N ARG A 60 8.18 -14.16 -16.59
CA ARG A 60 8.44 -13.49 -17.87
C ARG A 60 7.23 -13.46 -18.80
N ASP A 61 6.52 -14.57 -18.88
CA ASP A 61 5.41 -14.74 -19.82
C ASP A 61 4.10 -14.99 -19.07
N LEU A 62 3.01 -14.45 -19.59
CA LEU A 62 1.66 -14.66 -19.10
C LEU A 62 1.18 -16.09 -19.37
N PHE A 63 1.73 -16.75 -20.39
CA PHE A 63 1.31 -18.06 -20.89
C PHE A 63 2.39 -19.13 -20.77
N ASP A 64 3.36 -18.98 -19.86
CA ASP A 64 4.46 -19.95 -19.72
C ASP A 64 3.90 -21.35 -19.37
N PRO A 65 4.02 -22.35 -20.28
CA PRO A 65 3.44 -23.67 -20.09
C PRO A 65 4.23 -24.53 -19.09
N GLY A 66 5.40 -24.08 -18.64
CA GLY A 66 6.29 -24.84 -17.75
C GLY A 66 5.85 -24.90 -16.29
N GLU A 67 4.80 -24.18 -15.91
CA GLU A 67 4.33 -24.09 -14.52
C GLU A 67 2.83 -24.40 -14.43
N GLU A 68 2.50 -25.70 -14.52
CA GLU A 68 1.15 -26.23 -14.28
C GLU A 68 0.74 -26.06 -12.80
N GLY A 69 0.28 -24.86 -12.43
CA GLY A 69 -0.28 -24.59 -11.11
C GLY A 69 -0.94 -23.21 -11.05
N GLU A 70 -2.27 -23.19 -10.94
CA GLU A 70 -3.11 -21.98 -10.82
C GLU A 70 -2.91 -20.92 -11.92
N ILE A 71 -3.81 -19.93 -11.96
CA ILE A 71 -3.73 -18.82 -12.92
C ILE A 71 -2.50 -17.98 -12.51
N ASP A 72 -1.35 -18.15 -13.19
CA ASP A 72 -0.02 -17.69 -12.71
C ASP A 72 0.03 -16.21 -12.31
N HIS A 73 -0.61 -15.33 -13.07
CA HIS A 73 -0.67 -13.90 -12.73
C HIS A 73 -1.48 -13.60 -11.45
N ILE A 74 -2.51 -14.40 -11.13
CA ILE A 74 -3.26 -14.30 -9.88
C ILE A 74 -2.42 -14.85 -8.73
N GLY A 75 -1.77 -16.00 -8.92
CA GLY A 75 -0.86 -16.57 -7.91
C GLY A 75 0.26 -15.61 -7.53
N LEU A 76 0.87 -14.93 -8.51
CA LEU A 76 1.88 -13.89 -8.26
C LEU A 76 1.30 -12.66 -7.55
N ALA A 77 0.09 -12.23 -7.93
CA ALA A 77 -0.59 -11.09 -7.36
C ALA A 77 -0.97 -11.33 -5.88
N ASP A 78 -1.47 -12.52 -5.54
CA ASP A 78 -1.89 -12.92 -4.19
C ASP A 78 -0.71 -13.31 -3.30
N HIS A 79 0.40 -13.76 -3.88
CA HIS A 79 1.64 -14.04 -3.16
C HIS A 79 2.30 -12.77 -2.59
N ALA A 80 2.17 -11.64 -3.29
CA ALA A 80 2.89 -10.42 -2.94
C ALA A 80 2.27 -9.70 -1.73
N ASP A 81 3.11 -9.35 -0.75
CA ASP A 81 2.77 -8.40 0.31
C ASP A 81 3.02 -6.94 -0.12
N LEU A 82 3.85 -6.75 -1.16
CA LEU A 82 4.13 -5.49 -1.87
C LEU A 82 4.51 -5.83 -3.31
N VAL A 83 3.94 -5.09 -4.27
CA VAL A 83 4.43 -5.07 -5.65
C VAL A 83 5.29 -3.82 -5.85
N LEU A 84 6.59 -4.02 -6.11
CA LEU A 84 7.55 -2.96 -6.36
C LEU A 84 7.88 -2.91 -7.86
N VAL A 85 7.62 -1.79 -8.51
CA VAL A 85 7.95 -1.58 -9.93
C VAL A 85 9.22 -0.76 -10.06
N ALA A 86 10.33 -1.39 -10.43
CA ALA A 86 11.62 -0.70 -10.56
C ALA A 86 12.51 -1.30 -11.68
N PRO A 87 12.92 -0.49 -12.67
CA PRO A 87 12.39 0.83 -12.98
C PRO A 87 10.93 0.76 -13.43
N CYS A 88 10.18 1.83 -13.18
CA CYS A 88 8.86 2.07 -13.77
C CYS A 88 8.99 3.07 -14.93
N THR A 89 8.87 2.58 -16.16
CA THR A 89 8.92 3.41 -17.38
C THR A 89 7.62 4.18 -17.60
N ALA A 90 7.66 5.22 -18.43
CA ALA A 90 6.45 5.97 -18.82
C ALA A 90 5.39 5.05 -19.46
N ASN A 91 5.83 4.05 -20.24
CA ASN A 91 4.95 3.08 -20.88
C ASN A 91 4.18 2.25 -19.83
N LEU A 92 4.89 1.70 -18.84
CA LEU A 92 4.22 0.91 -17.80
C LEU A 92 3.29 1.79 -16.94
N MET A 93 3.69 3.03 -16.62
CA MET A 93 2.79 3.98 -15.95
C MET A 93 1.52 4.25 -16.76
N ALA A 94 1.62 4.38 -18.08
CA ALA A 94 0.47 4.55 -18.95
C ALA A 94 -0.43 3.31 -18.94
N LYS A 95 0.13 2.10 -19.07
CA LYS A 95 -0.62 0.84 -18.96
C LYS A 95 -1.38 0.75 -17.63
N MET A 96 -0.70 1.01 -16.50
CA MET A 96 -1.32 1.00 -15.18
C MET A 96 -2.45 2.04 -15.04
N ALA A 97 -2.26 3.25 -15.56
CA ALA A 97 -3.26 4.31 -15.47
C ALA A 97 -4.51 3.97 -16.29
N GLN A 98 -4.34 3.36 -17.46
CA GLN A 98 -5.42 3.01 -18.38
C GLN A 98 -6.01 1.60 -18.16
N GLY A 99 -5.41 0.78 -17.29
CA GLY A 99 -5.88 -0.58 -17.02
C GLY A 99 -5.57 -1.56 -18.16
N LEU A 100 -4.47 -1.35 -18.89
CA LEU A 100 -4.01 -2.28 -19.91
C LEU A 100 -3.27 -3.46 -19.26
N ALA A 101 -3.60 -4.69 -19.67
CA ALA A 101 -3.10 -5.95 -19.13
C ALA A 101 -2.74 -6.91 -20.29
N ASP A 102 -1.71 -6.55 -21.05
CA ASP A 102 -1.28 -7.20 -22.30
C ASP A 102 0.04 -7.97 -22.15
N ASP A 103 0.67 -7.90 -20.98
CA ASP A 103 1.83 -8.70 -20.57
C ASP A 103 1.68 -9.17 -19.11
N LEU A 104 2.56 -10.08 -18.66
CA LEU A 104 2.48 -10.63 -17.30
C LEU A 104 2.50 -9.54 -16.22
N VAL A 105 3.44 -8.60 -16.31
CA VAL A 105 3.64 -7.55 -15.30
C VAL A 105 2.43 -6.63 -15.20
N SER A 106 1.93 -6.15 -16.33
CA SER A 106 0.75 -5.27 -16.40
C SER A 106 -0.52 -5.99 -15.92
N THR A 107 -0.66 -7.28 -16.23
CA THR A 107 -1.76 -8.12 -15.74
C THR A 107 -1.72 -8.28 -14.22
N VAL A 108 -0.55 -8.58 -13.66
CA VAL A 108 -0.37 -8.67 -12.19
C VAL A 108 -0.69 -7.33 -11.52
N LEU A 109 -0.24 -6.21 -12.10
CA LEU A 109 -0.50 -4.87 -11.55
C LEU A 109 -1.97 -4.49 -11.56
N LEU A 110 -2.76 -5.01 -12.50
CA LEU A 110 -4.21 -4.83 -12.53
C LEU A 110 -4.93 -5.74 -11.53
N ALA A 111 -4.40 -6.94 -11.27
CA ALA A 111 -5.02 -7.95 -10.42
C ALA A 111 -4.68 -7.82 -8.92
N THR A 112 -3.52 -7.27 -8.57
CA THR A 112 -3.02 -7.28 -7.20
C THR A 112 -3.86 -6.44 -6.23
N ARG A 113 -4.01 -6.96 -5.01
CA ARG A 113 -4.58 -6.24 -3.87
C ARG A 113 -3.51 -5.70 -2.93
N ALA A 114 -2.25 -6.06 -3.15
CA ALA A 114 -1.11 -5.58 -2.37
C ALA A 114 -0.88 -4.09 -2.64
N PRO A 115 -0.28 -3.34 -1.70
CA PRO A 115 0.22 -2.00 -2.00
C PRO A 115 1.18 -2.06 -3.19
N VAL A 116 1.13 -1.04 -4.04
CA VAL A 116 2.02 -0.89 -5.20
C VAL A 116 2.93 0.31 -4.98
N LEU A 117 4.24 0.09 -5.08
CA LEU A 117 5.26 1.14 -5.05
C LEU A 117 5.94 1.19 -6.42
N ILE A 118 6.00 2.37 -7.04
CA ILE A 118 6.72 2.58 -8.30
C ILE A 118 7.97 3.43 -8.07
N ALA A 119 9.07 3.07 -8.75
CA ALA A 119 10.30 3.84 -8.85
C ALA A 119 10.49 4.31 -10.30
N PRO A 120 9.97 5.49 -10.68
CA PRO A 120 10.00 5.92 -12.06
C PRO A 120 11.42 6.16 -12.58
N ALA A 121 11.66 5.84 -13.84
CA ALA A 121 12.94 6.12 -14.50
C ALA A 121 12.74 6.38 -15.99
N MET A 122 13.07 7.59 -16.45
CA MET A 122 12.91 8.02 -17.84
C MET A 122 13.66 9.32 -18.13
N ASN A 123 13.74 9.71 -19.41
CA ASN A 123 14.28 11.00 -19.82
C ASN A 123 13.48 12.18 -19.22
N LEU A 124 14.13 13.34 -19.00
CA LEU A 124 13.49 14.56 -18.46
C LEU A 124 12.26 15.02 -19.25
N ASN A 125 12.31 14.97 -20.58
CA ASN A 125 11.18 15.37 -21.43
C ASN A 125 10.02 14.38 -21.29
N MET A 126 10.30 13.09 -21.16
CA MET A 126 9.27 12.09 -20.88
C MET A 126 8.65 12.30 -19.50
N TRP A 127 9.46 12.62 -18.48
CA TRP A 127 9.00 12.87 -17.13
C TRP A 127 8.13 14.12 -17.03
N SER A 128 8.49 15.18 -17.74
CA SER A 128 7.76 16.45 -17.78
C SER A 128 6.58 16.45 -18.74
N HIS A 129 6.45 15.43 -19.60
CA HIS A 129 5.36 15.34 -20.57
C HIS A 129 3.98 15.30 -19.88
N PRO A 130 2.97 16.08 -20.34
CA PRO A 130 1.66 16.15 -19.72
C PRO A 130 1.02 14.78 -19.47
N ALA A 131 1.04 13.88 -20.47
CA ALA A 131 0.50 12.53 -20.33
C ALA A 131 1.14 11.73 -19.18
N THR A 132 2.47 11.85 -18.98
CA THR A 132 3.16 11.19 -17.86
C THR A 132 2.73 11.78 -16.52
N ARG A 133 2.57 13.10 -16.45
CA ARG A 133 2.13 13.80 -15.24
C ARG A 133 0.69 13.45 -14.86
N GLU A 134 -0.19 13.36 -15.85
CA GLU A 134 -1.59 12.93 -15.70
C GLU A 134 -1.68 11.46 -15.24
N ASN A 135 -0.93 10.56 -15.89
CA ASN A 135 -0.86 9.16 -15.47
C ASN A 135 -0.35 9.05 -14.03
N LEU A 136 0.71 9.78 -13.67
CA LEU A 136 1.23 9.81 -12.30
C LEU A 136 0.17 10.28 -11.29
N ALA A 137 -0.54 11.36 -11.61
CA ALA A 137 -1.59 11.89 -10.75
C ALA A 137 -2.73 10.88 -10.56
N CYS A 138 -3.15 10.22 -11.65
CA CYS A 138 -4.14 9.15 -11.62
C CYS A 138 -3.70 7.99 -10.73
N LEU A 139 -2.46 7.51 -10.89
CA LEU A 139 -1.92 6.41 -10.07
C LEU A 139 -1.86 6.77 -8.59
N LYS A 140 -1.38 7.98 -8.24
CA LYS A 140 -1.38 8.47 -6.86
C LYS A 140 -2.79 8.55 -6.27
N ALA A 141 -3.77 9.03 -7.05
CA ALA A 141 -5.17 9.08 -6.62
C ALA A 141 -5.76 7.68 -6.35
N ARG A 142 -5.26 6.65 -7.04
CA ARG A 142 -5.61 5.24 -6.83
C ARG A 142 -4.81 4.55 -5.71
N GLY A 143 -3.99 5.29 -4.96
CA GLY A 143 -3.23 4.76 -3.83
C GLY A 143 -1.87 4.14 -4.18
N VAL A 144 -1.36 4.35 -5.40
CA VAL A 144 -0.02 3.91 -5.78
C VAL A 144 1.03 4.80 -5.12
N PHE A 145 1.97 4.20 -4.39
CA PHE A 145 3.11 4.88 -3.79
C PHE A 145 4.20 5.15 -4.82
N VAL A 146 4.97 6.23 -4.63
CA VAL A 146 5.98 6.66 -5.59
C VAL A 146 7.26 7.04 -4.86
N VAL A 147 8.41 6.52 -5.31
CA VAL A 147 9.75 6.90 -4.85
C VAL A 147 10.57 7.46 -6.01
N GLY A 148 11.10 8.68 -5.85
CA GLY A 148 11.77 9.40 -6.93
C GLY A 148 10.80 9.89 -8.02
N PRO A 149 11.28 10.11 -9.26
CA PRO A 149 12.66 10.03 -9.71
C PRO A 149 13.52 11.17 -9.15
N GLU A 150 14.83 10.93 -9.11
CA GLU A 150 15.83 11.88 -8.65
C GLU A 150 16.34 12.78 -9.79
N LYS A 151 16.96 13.90 -9.40
CA LYS A 151 17.71 14.77 -10.30
C LYS A 151 19.13 14.23 -10.45
N GLY A 152 19.66 14.23 -11.66
CA GLY A 152 21.06 13.90 -11.94
C GLY A 152 21.32 13.74 -13.43
N GLU A 153 22.51 13.27 -13.77
CA GLU A 153 22.88 12.94 -15.13
C GLU A 153 22.08 11.72 -15.63
N LEU A 154 21.47 11.86 -16.80
CA LEU A 154 20.68 10.84 -17.47
C LEU A 154 21.52 10.16 -18.55
N ALA A 155 21.20 8.90 -18.89
CA ALA A 155 21.95 8.12 -19.90
C ALA A 155 22.02 8.76 -21.30
N CYS A 156 21.20 9.77 -21.57
CA CYS A 156 21.20 10.54 -22.82
C CYS A 156 22.12 11.79 -22.78
N GLY A 157 22.89 11.98 -21.70
CA GLY A 157 23.77 13.14 -21.50
C GLY A 157 23.07 14.40 -21.00
N TRP A 158 21.78 14.31 -20.64
CA TRP A 158 21.00 15.43 -20.09
C TRP A 158 21.08 15.41 -18.56
N GLU A 159 21.10 16.59 -17.94
CA GLU A 159 20.97 16.72 -16.49
C GLU A 159 19.53 17.10 -16.13
N GLY A 160 18.87 16.33 -15.27
CA GLY A 160 17.47 16.61 -14.93
C GLY A 160 16.80 15.57 -14.06
N GLN A 161 15.54 15.84 -13.70
CA GLN A 161 14.71 14.90 -12.96
C GLN A 161 14.26 13.75 -13.88
N GLY A 162 14.59 12.52 -13.53
CA GLY A 162 14.28 11.34 -14.35
C GLY A 162 15.11 10.10 -14.03
N ARG A 163 16.18 10.26 -13.24
CA ARG A 163 17.03 9.15 -12.77
C ARG A 163 16.25 8.29 -11.77
N MET A 164 16.30 6.97 -11.94
CA MET A 164 15.75 6.04 -10.94
C MET A 164 16.44 6.31 -9.60
N SER A 165 15.65 6.38 -8.52
CA SER A 165 16.19 6.47 -7.16
C SER A 165 17.18 5.36 -6.87
N ASP A 166 18.14 5.65 -5.99
CA ASP A 166 19.16 4.66 -5.63
C ASP A 166 18.53 3.52 -4.81
N PRO A 167 19.07 2.28 -4.93
CA PRO A 167 18.45 1.09 -4.33
C PRO A 167 18.13 1.22 -2.84
N ALA A 168 19.00 1.87 -2.06
CA ALA A 168 18.77 2.08 -0.62
C ALA A 168 17.52 2.94 -0.34
N THR A 169 17.29 4.00 -1.12
CA THR A 169 16.10 4.85 -1.01
C THR A 169 14.84 4.06 -1.38
N ILE A 170 14.93 3.21 -2.40
CA ILE A 170 13.81 2.34 -2.81
C ILE A 170 13.49 1.33 -1.70
N VAL A 171 14.49 0.71 -1.08
CA VAL A 171 14.31 -0.22 0.04
C VAL A 171 13.60 0.46 1.21
N ALA A 172 14.06 1.65 1.63
CA ALA A 172 13.42 2.40 2.71
C ALA A 172 11.95 2.75 2.39
N ALA A 173 11.66 3.13 1.14
CA ALA A 173 10.29 3.37 0.69
C ALA A 173 9.44 2.09 0.68
N ALA A 174 10.03 0.95 0.29
CA ALA A 174 9.37 -0.35 0.30
C ALA A 174 9.03 -0.79 1.74
N GLU A 175 9.95 -0.63 2.69
CA GLU A 175 9.72 -0.90 4.12
C GLU A 175 8.61 -0.02 4.68
N ALA A 176 8.57 1.27 4.31
CA ALA A 176 7.49 2.18 4.70
C ALA A 176 6.12 1.73 4.14
N CYS A 177 6.08 1.27 2.89
CA CYS A 177 4.85 0.77 2.24
C CYS A 177 4.36 -0.53 2.88
N LEU A 178 5.28 -1.48 3.13
CA LEU A 178 4.99 -2.74 3.80
C LEU A 178 4.41 -2.54 5.20
N GLY A 179 4.68 -1.38 5.81
CA GLY A 179 4.28 -1.04 7.17
C GLY A 179 5.12 -1.80 8.19
N SER A 180 5.28 -1.22 9.37
CA SER A 180 5.79 -1.97 10.52
C SER A 180 4.66 -2.84 11.06
N LYS A 181 4.91 -4.12 11.32
CA LYS A 181 4.11 -4.92 12.26
C LYS A 181 4.37 -4.52 13.72
N ALA A 182 4.64 -3.23 13.97
CA ALA A 182 5.05 -2.72 15.28
C ALA A 182 3.96 -2.87 16.34
N LEU A 183 2.72 -3.11 15.92
CA LEU A 183 1.59 -3.35 16.82
C LEU A 183 1.14 -4.81 16.79
N GLU A 184 1.95 -5.72 16.25
CA GLU A 184 1.66 -7.16 16.33
C GLU A 184 1.66 -7.61 17.79
N GLY A 185 0.57 -8.28 18.19
CA GLY A 185 0.31 -8.66 19.58
C GLY A 185 -0.38 -7.57 20.42
N GLU A 186 -0.52 -6.35 19.90
CA GLU A 186 -1.25 -5.27 20.57
C GLU A 186 -2.76 -5.36 20.30
N ARG A 187 -3.55 -4.98 21.30
CA ARG A 187 -5.01 -4.83 21.22
C ARG A 187 -5.37 -3.36 21.30
N VAL A 188 -5.70 -2.76 20.17
CA VAL A 188 -5.95 -1.32 20.06
C VAL A 188 -7.46 -1.05 20.09
N LEU A 189 -7.90 -0.38 21.15
CA LEU A 189 -9.28 0.10 21.31
C LEU A 189 -9.37 1.56 20.85
N VAL A 190 -10.16 1.83 19.82
CA VAL A 190 -10.36 3.17 19.25
C VAL A 190 -11.80 3.61 19.43
N THR A 191 -12.04 4.83 19.89
CA THR A 191 -13.35 5.48 19.79
C THR A 191 -13.38 6.46 18.63
N ALA A 192 -14.48 6.53 17.87
CA ALA A 192 -14.63 7.46 16.75
C ALA A 192 -16.07 7.95 16.58
N GLY A 193 -16.26 9.07 15.87
CA GLY A 193 -17.58 9.63 15.57
C GLY A 193 -18.11 10.58 16.64
N GLY A 194 -19.33 11.09 16.44
CA GLY A 194 -20.05 11.89 17.42
C GLY A 194 -20.94 11.02 18.31
N THR A 195 -21.49 11.59 19.38
CA THR A 195 -22.55 10.93 20.17
C THR A 195 -23.81 11.78 20.10
N ALA A 196 -24.96 11.12 20.08
CA ALA A 196 -26.29 11.72 20.05
C ALA A 196 -27.00 11.44 21.38
N GLU A 197 -27.19 12.49 22.18
CA GLU A 197 -27.91 12.43 23.45
C GLU A 197 -29.40 12.68 23.21
N PRO A 198 -30.28 11.69 23.49
CA PRO A 198 -31.70 11.84 23.22
C PRO A 198 -32.34 12.89 24.14
N ILE A 199 -33.13 13.79 23.55
CA ILE A 199 -34.07 14.67 24.25
C ILE A 199 -35.40 13.93 24.42
N ASP A 200 -35.86 13.28 23.36
CA ASP A 200 -37.06 12.45 23.30
C ASP A 200 -36.87 11.34 22.25
N ALA A 201 -37.95 10.64 21.88
CA ALA A 201 -37.89 9.54 20.92
C ALA A 201 -37.50 9.96 19.48
N VAL A 202 -37.49 11.25 19.16
CA VAL A 202 -37.25 11.78 17.82
C VAL A 202 -36.03 12.70 17.79
N ARG A 203 -35.85 13.53 18.81
CA ARG A 203 -34.84 14.60 18.84
C ARG A 203 -33.65 14.21 19.71
N SER A 204 -32.45 14.58 19.25
CA SER A 204 -31.21 14.40 19.99
C SER A 204 -30.27 15.60 19.85
N ILE A 205 -29.40 15.78 20.83
CA ILE A 205 -28.29 16.72 20.79
C ILE A 205 -27.05 15.95 20.34
N THR A 206 -26.45 16.36 19.22
CA THR A 206 -25.26 15.72 18.66
C THR A 206 -24.27 16.77 18.14
N ASN A 207 -23.04 16.34 17.90
CA ASN A 207 -22.00 17.16 17.27
C ASN A 207 -21.78 16.76 15.81
N ARG A 208 -20.96 17.56 15.09
CA ARG A 208 -20.70 17.37 13.65
C ARG A 208 -19.48 16.49 13.36
N SER A 209 -19.02 15.69 14.31
CA SER A 209 -17.87 14.81 14.09
C SER A 209 -18.17 13.80 12.98
N SER A 210 -17.32 13.78 11.96
CA SER A 210 -17.43 12.81 10.86
C SER A 210 -16.89 11.43 11.24
N GLY A 211 -16.08 11.33 12.29
CA GLY A 211 -15.39 10.09 12.67
C GLY A 211 -14.16 9.73 11.81
N LYS A 212 -13.89 10.45 10.71
CA LYS A 212 -12.81 10.10 9.75
C LYS A 212 -11.45 9.87 10.39
N MET A 213 -11.09 10.69 11.38
CA MET A 213 -9.81 10.56 12.09
C MET A 213 -9.70 9.23 12.84
N GLY A 214 -10.70 8.88 13.65
CA GLY A 214 -10.68 7.62 14.41
C GLY A 214 -10.74 6.39 13.50
N PHE A 215 -11.49 6.46 12.40
CA PHE A 215 -11.55 5.37 11.40
C PHE A 215 -10.19 5.19 10.69
N ALA A 216 -9.51 6.27 10.33
CA ALA A 216 -8.17 6.19 9.74
C ALA A 216 -7.14 5.62 10.72
N ILE A 217 -7.21 5.99 12.00
CA ILE A 217 -6.35 5.43 13.05
C ILE A 217 -6.60 3.93 13.21
N ALA A 218 -7.87 3.50 13.25
CA ALA A 218 -8.22 2.08 13.37
C ALA A 218 -7.71 1.27 12.18
N ALA A 219 -7.87 1.78 10.95
CA ALA A 219 -7.36 1.14 9.75
C ALA A 219 -5.83 1.00 9.76
N GLU A 220 -5.11 2.06 10.15
CA GLU A 220 -3.64 2.03 10.20
C GLU A 220 -3.13 1.13 11.34
N ALA A 221 -3.80 1.12 12.51
CA ALA A 221 -3.44 0.22 13.60
C ALA A 221 -3.56 -1.25 13.17
N TYR A 222 -4.65 -1.61 12.49
CA TYR A 222 -4.84 -2.94 11.93
C TYR A 222 -3.78 -3.27 10.87
N ARG A 223 -3.49 -2.33 9.96
CA ARG A 223 -2.42 -2.48 8.95
C ARG A 223 -1.05 -2.70 9.58
N ARG A 224 -0.81 -2.13 10.76
CA ARG A 224 0.40 -2.31 11.58
C ARG A 224 0.40 -3.56 12.45
N GLY A 225 -0.57 -4.46 12.28
CA GLY A 225 -0.61 -5.78 12.91
C GLY A 225 -1.42 -5.87 14.20
N ALA A 226 -2.10 -4.81 14.63
CA ALA A 226 -2.91 -4.84 15.85
C ALA A 226 -4.22 -5.62 15.66
N GLU A 227 -4.71 -6.22 16.74
CA GLU A 227 -6.12 -6.56 16.89
C GLU A 227 -6.88 -5.27 17.25
N VAL A 228 -7.83 -4.85 16.42
CA VAL A 228 -8.48 -3.53 16.58
C VAL A 228 -9.97 -3.66 16.89
N VAL A 229 -10.39 -2.97 17.95
CA VAL A 229 -11.80 -2.76 18.30
C VAL A 229 -12.13 -1.28 18.12
N LEU A 230 -13.12 -0.97 17.29
CA LEU A 230 -13.59 0.38 17.00
C LEU A 230 -14.98 0.59 17.60
N VAL A 231 -15.07 1.40 18.65
CA VAL A 231 -16.35 1.87 19.19
C VAL A 231 -16.77 3.11 18.42
N ALA A 232 -17.72 2.94 17.50
CA ALA A 232 -18.18 3.97 16.58
C ALA A 232 -19.47 4.60 17.09
N GLY A 233 -19.43 5.92 17.29
CA GLY A 233 -20.60 6.76 17.50
C GLY A 233 -21.36 7.01 16.19
N VAL A 234 -22.18 8.06 16.16
CA VAL A 234 -22.95 8.48 14.97
C VAL A 234 -22.00 8.83 13.82
N THR A 235 -21.99 8.00 12.78
CA THR A 235 -21.26 8.20 11.52
C THR A 235 -21.77 7.26 10.41
N ASN A 236 -21.58 7.66 9.16
CA ASN A 236 -21.92 6.87 7.97
C ASN A 236 -20.69 6.20 7.31
N LEU A 237 -19.55 6.20 7.99
CA LEU A 237 -18.33 5.58 7.46
C LEU A 237 -18.45 4.05 7.50
N GLU A 238 -17.93 3.40 6.46
CA GLU A 238 -17.78 1.95 6.42
C GLU A 238 -16.69 1.49 7.38
N THR A 239 -16.88 0.29 7.94
CA THR A 239 -15.89 -0.32 8.83
C THR A 239 -14.63 -0.67 8.04
N PRO A 240 -13.44 -0.24 8.50
CA PRO A 240 -12.19 -0.65 7.87
C PRO A 240 -12.02 -2.18 7.91
N PHE A 241 -11.41 -2.74 6.86
CA PHE A 241 -11.18 -4.17 6.77
C PHE A 241 -10.43 -4.71 7.99
N GLY A 242 -10.90 -5.83 8.55
CA GLY A 242 -10.27 -6.51 9.67
C GLY A 242 -10.43 -5.85 11.05
N VAL A 243 -11.11 -4.70 11.12
CA VAL A 243 -11.45 -4.02 12.39
C VAL A 243 -12.80 -4.51 12.91
N ARG A 244 -12.89 -4.88 14.19
CA ARG A 244 -14.17 -5.20 14.84
C ARG A 244 -14.87 -3.92 15.27
N ARG A 245 -16.06 -3.65 14.73
CA ARG A 245 -16.86 -2.46 15.06
C ARG A 245 -17.92 -2.75 16.12
N ILE A 246 -18.11 -1.80 17.05
CA ILE A 246 -19.23 -1.74 17.99
C ILE A 246 -19.93 -0.41 17.80
N ASP A 247 -21.19 -0.44 17.39
CA ASP A 247 -21.99 0.77 17.20
C ASP A 247 -22.65 1.22 18.50
N VAL A 248 -22.58 2.52 18.77
CA VAL A 248 -23.17 3.18 19.92
C VAL A 248 -23.77 4.52 19.50
N GLU A 249 -24.80 4.98 20.19
CA GLU A 249 -25.44 6.26 19.89
C GLU A 249 -25.06 7.32 20.93
N SER A 250 -25.16 6.99 22.22
CA SER A 250 -24.93 7.91 23.33
C SER A 250 -23.53 7.80 23.96
N ALA A 251 -23.11 8.85 24.65
CA ALA A 251 -21.90 8.88 25.47
C ALA A 251 -21.89 7.78 26.54
N ARG A 252 -23.06 7.42 27.09
CA ARG A 252 -23.19 6.33 28.07
C ARG A 252 -22.97 4.95 27.47
N GLN A 253 -23.54 4.69 26.30
CA GLN A 253 -23.31 3.45 25.57
C GLN A 253 -21.84 3.35 25.15
N MET A 254 -21.26 4.44 24.63
CA MET A 254 -19.83 4.49 24.30
C MET A 254 -18.95 4.20 25.51
N ARG A 255 -19.25 4.81 26.66
CA ARG A 255 -18.54 4.52 27.91
C ARG A 255 -18.63 3.05 28.29
N GLN A 256 -19.80 2.43 28.19
CA GLN A 256 -19.98 1.03 28.54
C GLN A 256 -19.18 0.13 27.59
N ALA A 257 -19.34 0.30 26.28
CA ALA A 257 -18.61 -0.47 25.28
C ALA A 257 -17.08 -0.33 25.43
N VAL A 258 -16.59 0.86 25.77
CA VAL A 258 -15.17 1.05 26.06
C VAL A 258 -14.75 0.27 27.29
N LEU A 259 -15.53 0.30 28.37
CA LEU A 259 -15.19 -0.40 29.62
C LEU A 259 -15.23 -1.93 29.46
N ASP A 260 -16.16 -2.45 28.67
CA ASP A 260 -16.28 -3.89 28.39
C ASP A 260 -15.04 -4.44 27.66
N GLU A 261 -14.37 -3.60 26.88
CA GLU A 261 -13.17 -3.95 26.10
C GLU A 261 -11.86 -3.55 26.80
N PHE A 262 -11.94 -2.63 27.77
CA PHE A 262 -10.80 -1.92 28.35
C PHE A 262 -9.77 -2.86 28.98
N GLU A 263 -10.21 -3.89 29.71
CA GLU A 263 -9.30 -4.80 30.43
C GLU A 263 -8.37 -5.57 29.49
N THR A 264 -8.80 -5.80 28.24
CA THR A 264 -8.01 -6.55 27.26
C THR A 264 -7.25 -5.66 26.28
N ALA A 265 -7.51 -4.35 26.29
CA ALA A 265 -6.85 -3.40 25.42
C ALA A 265 -5.45 -3.04 25.96
N THR A 266 -4.45 -3.05 25.09
CA THR A 266 -3.09 -2.59 25.42
C THR A 266 -2.91 -1.11 25.08
N ILE A 267 -3.67 -0.59 24.11
CA ILE A 267 -3.64 0.80 23.68
C ILE A 267 -5.08 1.31 23.55
N VAL A 268 -5.37 2.47 24.12
CA VAL A 268 -6.69 3.12 24.02
C VAL A 268 -6.56 4.49 23.37
N ILE A 269 -7.26 4.70 22.26
CA ILE A 269 -7.27 5.95 21.51
C ILE A 269 -8.68 6.56 21.55
N LYS A 270 -8.82 7.68 22.24
CA LYS A 270 -10.10 8.40 22.39
C LYS A 270 -10.25 9.48 21.33
N ALA A 271 -10.59 9.10 20.10
CA ALA A 271 -10.78 10.01 18.98
C ALA A 271 -12.26 10.40 18.73
N ALA A 272 -13.20 9.84 19.47
CA ALA A 272 -14.61 10.25 19.41
C ALA A 272 -14.84 11.65 19.98
N ALA A 273 -15.77 12.38 19.38
CA ALA A 273 -16.32 13.61 19.93
C ALA A 273 -17.49 13.23 20.85
N VAL A 274 -17.19 12.97 22.11
CA VAL A 274 -18.18 12.58 23.12
C VAL A 274 -18.91 13.82 23.64
N ALA A 275 -20.22 13.74 23.83
CA ALA A 275 -21.01 14.82 24.40
C ALA A 275 -20.66 15.06 25.88
N ASP A 276 -20.40 16.31 26.24
CA ASP A 276 -20.08 16.70 27.62
C ASP A 276 -21.31 16.68 28.54
N PHE A 277 -22.47 17.01 27.98
CA PHE A 277 -23.74 17.13 28.69
C PHE A 277 -24.80 16.28 28.05
N ARG A 278 -25.75 15.85 28.88
CA ARG A 278 -26.99 15.21 28.44
C ARG A 278 -28.17 16.00 28.97
N PRO A 279 -29.33 15.99 28.28
CA PRO A 279 -30.55 16.58 28.81
C PRO A 279 -30.86 16.04 30.22
N ALA A 280 -31.07 16.97 31.16
CA ALA A 280 -31.81 16.64 32.38
C ALA A 280 -33.23 16.32 31.92
N ARG A 281 -33.77 15.18 32.40
CA ARG A 281 -35.10 14.70 32.00
C ARG A 281 -36.16 15.78 32.06
#